data_AF-A0A7S3TN00-F1
#
_entry.id   AF-A0A7S3TN00-F1
#
_cell.length_a   1.000
_cell.length_b   1.000
_cell.length_c   1.000
_cell.angle_alpha   90.00
_cell.angle_beta   90.00
_cell.angle_gamma   90.00
#
_symmetry.space_group_name_H-M   'P 1'
#
loop_
_entity.id
_entity.type
_entity.pdbx_description
1 polymer ?
#
loop_
_entity_poly.entity_id
_entity_poly.type
_entity_poly.pdbx_seq_one_letter_code
_entity_poly.pdbx_strand_id
1 'polypeptide(L)'
;AHAPVSALADRIKIARGGQGIDINPSVQHLLNCGGVGSCNGGSVDGPYQWLHQISKEGAGLSYETSNPYLACTPNSKEGFCPHVDTSCKAINVARTCGGFSAEGGPCTGLSSYPNITISDYGSISGPDAMMKEIFHRGPISCTIDAGPL
;
A
#
# COMPACT_ATOMS: atom_id res chain seq x y z
N ALA A 1 1.65 4.76 -6.02
CA ALA A 1 1.06 4.13 -4.83
C ALA A 1 -0.14 3.26 -5.20
N HIS A 2 -1.27 3.82 -5.65
CA HIS A 2 -2.49 3.06 -5.99
C HIS A 2 -2.28 1.93 -7.01
N ALA A 3 -1.77 2.22 -8.22
CA ALA A 3 -1.59 1.21 -9.26
C ALA A 3 -0.80 -0.05 -8.80
N PRO A 4 0.39 0.06 -8.18
CA PRO A 4 1.12 -1.13 -7.75
C PRO A 4 0.44 -1.90 -6.61
N VAL A 5 -0.20 -1.24 -5.64
CA VAL A 5 -0.89 -1.96 -4.56
C VAL A 5 -2.21 -2.57 -5.00
N SER A 6 -2.93 -1.97 -5.94
CA SER A 6 -4.12 -2.58 -6.57
C SER A 6 -3.74 -3.83 -7.37
N ALA A 7 -2.69 -3.76 -8.21
CA ALA A 7 -2.21 -4.94 -8.92
C ALA A 7 -1.79 -6.06 -7.95
N LEU A 8 -1.18 -5.71 -6.81
CA LEU A 8 -0.84 -6.67 -5.76
C LEU A 8 -2.08 -7.33 -5.13
N ALA A 9 -3.12 -6.55 -4.83
CA ALA A 9 -4.38 -7.06 -4.31
C ALA A 9 -5.01 -8.11 -5.24
N ASP A 10 -5.04 -7.81 -6.55
CA ASP A 10 -5.56 -8.72 -7.56
C ASP A 10 -4.72 -9.99 -7.67
N ARG A 11 -3.38 -9.88 -7.59
CA ARG A 11 -2.47 -11.05 -7.56
C ARG A 11 -2.76 -11.96 -6.37
N ILE A 12 -3.04 -11.39 -5.21
CA ILE A 12 -3.42 -12.16 -4.00
C ILE A 12 -4.75 -12.86 -4.22
N LYS A 13 -5.74 -12.18 -4.80
CA LYS A 13 -7.04 -12.77 -5.14
C LYS A 13 -6.89 -13.96 -6.10
N ILE A 14 -6.06 -13.81 -7.14
CA ILE A 14 -5.74 -14.88 -8.09
C ILE A 14 -5.04 -16.04 -7.39
N ALA A 15 -4.00 -15.77 -6.59
CA ALA A 15 -3.26 -16.79 -5.86
C ALA A 15 -4.14 -17.59 -4.88
N ARG A 16 -5.19 -16.97 -4.34
CA ARG A 16 -6.20 -17.59 -3.47
C ARG A 16 -7.33 -18.28 -4.23
N GLY A 17 -7.30 -18.32 -5.56
CA GLY A 17 -8.40 -18.86 -6.37
C GLY A 17 -9.74 -18.16 -6.13
N GLY A 18 -9.71 -16.88 -5.75
CA GLY A 18 -10.90 -16.09 -5.40
C GLY A 18 -11.59 -16.51 -4.10
N GLN A 19 -10.95 -17.30 -3.24
CA GLN A 19 -11.58 -17.79 -2.01
C GLN A 19 -11.33 -16.86 -0.81
N GLY A 20 -12.38 -16.62 -0.02
CA GLY A 20 -12.38 -15.78 1.18
C GLY A 20 -12.60 -14.29 0.88
N ILE A 21 -12.31 -13.43 1.86
CA ILE A 21 -12.52 -11.97 1.70
C ILE A 21 -11.48 -11.36 0.74
N ASP A 22 -11.90 -10.38 -0.05
CA ASP A 22 -10.99 -9.56 -0.84
C ASP A 22 -10.07 -8.76 0.11
N ILE A 23 -8.78 -8.71 -0.22
CA ILE A 23 -7.80 -7.97 0.57
C ILE A 23 -7.57 -6.63 -0.10
N ASN A 24 -7.82 -5.54 0.63
CA ASN A 24 -7.49 -4.20 0.19
C ASN A 24 -6.26 -3.69 0.95
N PRO A 25 -5.11 -3.46 0.29
CA PRO A 25 -3.91 -2.95 0.94
C PRO A 25 -4.04 -1.48 1.35
N SER A 26 -3.43 -1.09 2.48
CA SER A 26 -3.39 0.31 2.91
C SER A 26 -2.43 1.12 2.05
N VAL A 27 -2.98 1.99 1.20
CA VAL A 27 -2.17 2.95 0.44
C VAL A 27 -1.49 3.93 1.39
N GLN A 28 -2.15 4.30 2.49
CA GLN A 28 -1.63 5.27 3.45
C GLN A 28 -0.43 4.75 4.20
N HIS A 29 -0.38 3.46 4.57
CA HIS A 29 0.81 2.88 5.19
C HIS A 29 2.02 2.98 4.25
N LEU A 30 1.85 2.64 2.96
CA LEU A 30 2.90 2.83 1.96
C LEU A 30 3.36 4.30 1.87
N LEU A 31 2.43 5.26 1.87
CA LEU A 31 2.78 6.68 1.82
C LEU A 31 3.49 7.17 3.09
N ASN A 32 3.12 6.64 4.25
CA ASN A 32 3.71 7.03 5.54
C ASN A 32 5.13 6.48 5.71
N CYS A 33 5.37 5.25 5.29
CA CYS A 33 6.56 4.47 5.65
C CYS A 33 7.44 4.04 4.48
N GLY A 34 6.92 4.08 3.25
CA GLY A 34 7.62 3.55 2.09
C GLY A 34 8.84 4.36 1.68
N GLY A 35 8.81 5.69 1.88
CA GLY A 35 9.89 6.58 1.40
C GLY A 35 10.09 6.57 -0.13
N VAL A 36 9.14 5.99 -0.88
CA VAL A 36 9.24 5.71 -2.33
C VAL A 36 8.29 6.59 -3.17
N GLY A 37 7.69 7.60 -2.53
CA GLY A 37 6.79 8.55 -3.14
C GLY A 37 6.08 9.42 -2.10
N SER A 38 5.34 10.41 -2.60
CA SER A 38 4.51 11.31 -1.82
C SER A 38 3.19 11.60 -2.57
N CYS A 39 2.35 12.49 -2.03
CA CYS A 39 1.21 13.02 -2.78
C CYS A 39 1.63 13.86 -4.01
N ASN A 40 2.91 14.22 -4.15
CA ASN A 40 3.45 14.94 -5.31
C ASN A 40 4.11 14.03 -6.36
N GLY A 41 3.98 12.71 -6.21
CA GLY A 41 4.52 11.74 -7.15
C GLY A 41 5.42 10.69 -6.50
N GLY A 42 5.77 9.68 -7.27
CA GLY A 42 6.61 8.56 -6.82
C GLY A 42 6.98 7.66 -7.99
N SER A 43 7.63 6.54 -7.69
CA SER A 43 8.00 5.55 -8.69
C SER A 43 7.00 4.39 -8.76
N VAL A 44 6.97 3.70 -9.90
CA VAL A 44 6.13 2.50 -10.09
C VAL A 44 6.72 1.28 -9.37
N ASP A 45 8.04 1.15 -9.35
CA ASP A 45 8.75 0.00 -8.77
C ASP A 45 9.03 0.16 -7.27
N GLY A 46 9.17 1.40 -6.78
CA GLY A 46 9.52 1.69 -5.39
C GLY A 46 8.63 1.00 -4.36
N PRO A 47 7.29 0.98 -4.52
CA PRO A 47 6.40 0.23 -3.61
C PRO A 47 6.76 -1.24 -3.47
N TYR A 48 7.15 -1.92 -4.55
CA TYR A 48 7.57 -3.32 -4.49
C TYR A 48 8.98 -3.48 -3.91
N GLN A 49 9.90 -2.56 -4.21
CA GLN A 49 11.24 -2.56 -3.61
C GLN A 49 11.17 -2.49 -2.08
N TRP A 50 10.42 -1.51 -1.57
CA TRP A 50 10.19 -1.33 -0.14
C TRP A 50 9.46 -2.53 0.46
N LEU A 51 8.38 -3.00 -0.18
CA LEU A 51 7.58 -4.12 0.35
C LEU A 51 8.40 -5.41 0.43
N HIS A 52 9.20 -5.71 -0.59
CA HIS A 52 10.10 -6.85 -0.59
C HIS A 52 11.17 -6.75 0.50
N GLN A 53 11.72 -5.56 0.75
CA GLN A 53 12.65 -5.36 1.86
C GLN A 53 12.01 -5.70 3.20
N ILE A 54 10.87 -5.10 3.53
CA ILE A 54 10.22 -5.35 4.83
C ILE A 54 9.71 -6.80 4.95
N SER A 55 9.34 -7.43 3.82
CA SER A 55 8.94 -8.85 3.77
C SER A 55 10.08 -9.77 4.23
N LYS A 56 11.33 -9.46 3.88
CA LYS A 56 12.50 -10.20 4.35
C LYS A 56 12.77 -10.03 5.84
N GLU A 57 12.38 -8.88 6.40
CA GLU A 57 12.50 -8.56 7.82
C GLU A 57 11.31 -9.11 8.65
N GLY A 58 10.36 -9.80 8.01
CA GLY A 58 9.20 -10.41 8.67
C GLY A 58 8.00 -9.48 8.85
N ALA A 59 8.04 -8.29 8.23
CA ALA A 59 6.94 -7.33 8.22
C ALA A 59 6.27 -7.27 6.84
N GLY A 60 5.09 -6.64 6.76
CA GLY A 60 4.34 -6.54 5.51
C GLY A 60 3.46 -5.31 5.44
N LEU A 61 2.86 -5.08 4.26
CA LEU A 61 1.92 -3.99 4.04
C LEU A 61 0.59 -4.30 4.75
N SER A 62 0.14 -3.39 5.60
CA SER A 62 -1.13 -3.50 6.33
C SER A 62 -2.34 -3.38 5.40
N TYR A 63 -3.51 -3.81 5.86
CA TYR A 63 -4.75 -3.67 5.12
C TYR A 63 -5.36 -2.28 5.32
N GLU A 64 -6.19 -1.85 4.37
CA GLU A 64 -6.84 -0.52 4.34
C GLU A 64 -7.58 -0.21 5.65
N THR A 65 -8.23 -1.21 6.25
CA THR A 65 -8.95 -1.04 7.52
C THR A 65 -8.05 -0.72 8.71
N SER A 66 -6.75 -1.05 8.63
CA SER A 66 -5.78 -0.71 9.67
C SER A 66 -5.24 0.71 9.54
N ASN A 67 -5.25 1.29 8.35
CA ASN A 67 -4.85 2.67 8.13
C ASN A 67 -5.52 3.23 6.86
N PRO A 68 -6.71 3.84 7.01
CA PRO A 68 -7.47 4.36 5.87
C PRO A 68 -6.73 5.44 5.10
N TYR A 69 -7.01 5.55 3.80
CA TYR A 69 -6.43 6.56 2.93
C TYR A 69 -6.83 7.99 3.33
N LEU A 70 -5.83 8.83 3.62
CA LEU A 70 -6.01 10.24 3.99
C LEU A 70 -5.68 11.21 2.85
N ALA A 71 -5.02 10.73 1.79
CA ALA A 71 -4.47 11.56 0.73
C ALA A 71 -3.46 12.62 1.24
N CYS A 72 -2.77 12.33 2.35
CA CYS A 72 -1.79 13.22 2.95
C CYS A 72 -0.42 12.54 3.06
N THR A 73 0.63 13.31 2.82
CA THR A 73 2.02 12.98 3.16
C THR A 73 2.62 14.10 4.01
N PRO A 74 3.78 13.90 4.66
CA PRO A 74 4.31 14.89 5.62
C PRO A 74 4.51 16.31 5.07
N ASN A 75 4.61 16.46 3.74
CA ASN A 75 4.77 17.71 3.03
C ASN A 75 3.46 18.26 2.40
N SER A 76 2.33 17.56 2.53
CA SER A 76 1.03 17.99 2.01
C SER A 76 0.51 19.20 2.78
N LYS A 77 -0.02 20.19 2.05
CA LYS A 77 -0.55 21.44 2.61
C LYS A 77 -2.04 21.62 2.38
N GLU A 78 -2.64 20.72 1.62
CA GLU A 78 -4.01 20.77 1.17
C GLU A 78 -4.98 20.34 2.29
N GLY A 79 -6.08 21.09 2.42
CA GLY A 79 -7.17 20.73 3.33
C GLY A 79 -6.70 20.50 4.77
N PHE A 80 -7.00 19.31 5.31
CA PHE A 80 -6.68 18.95 6.69
C PHE A 80 -5.27 18.36 6.86
N CYS A 81 -4.50 18.16 5.78
CA CYS A 81 -3.18 17.54 5.84
C CYS A 81 -2.19 18.20 6.81
N PRO A 82 -2.12 19.54 6.94
CA PRO A 82 -1.26 20.20 7.94
C PRO A 82 -1.58 19.85 9.40
N HIS A 83 -2.76 19.29 9.66
CA HIS A 83 -3.26 18.98 11.01
C HIS A 83 -3.23 17.48 11.34
N VAL A 84 -2.68 16.64 10.46
CA VAL A 84 -2.53 15.20 10.68
C VAL A 84 -1.07 14.80 10.65
N ASP A 85 -0.69 13.94 11.59
CA ASP A 85 0.63 13.33 11.60
C ASP A 85 0.62 12.08 10.71
N THR A 86 1.31 12.15 9.57
CA THR A 86 1.51 11.01 8.66
C THR A 86 2.93 10.43 8.73
N SER A 87 3.70 10.76 9.78
CA SER A 87 5.03 10.17 9.98
C SER A 87 4.94 8.66 10.22
N CYS A 88 5.98 7.91 9.84
CA CYS A 88 6.03 6.46 10.03
C CYS A 88 6.18 6.08 11.51
N LYS A 89 5.05 6.03 12.21
CA LYS A 89 4.90 5.57 13.60
C LYS A 89 3.95 4.38 13.61
N ALA A 90 3.99 3.56 14.67
CA ALA A 90 3.11 2.39 14.78
C ALA A 90 1.61 2.72 14.56
N ILE A 91 1.14 3.85 15.10
CA ILE A 91 -0.24 4.36 14.92
C ILE A 91 -0.58 4.74 13.47
N ASN A 92 0.43 4.98 12.64
CA ASN A 92 0.31 5.37 11.22
C ASN A 92 0.72 4.22 10.28
N VAL A 93 0.97 3.03 10.83
CA VAL A 93 1.21 1.78 10.11
C VAL A 93 -0.06 0.94 10.13
N ALA A 94 -0.56 0.68 11.34
CA ALA A 94 -1.79 -0.05 11.61
C ALA A 94 -2.30 0.40 12.97
N ARG A 95 -3.55 0.85 13.05
CA ARG A 95 -4.15 1.35 14.29
C ARG A 95 -5.55 0.81 14.50
N THR A 96 -5.95 0.85 15.75
CA THR A 96 -7.34 0.81 16.15
C THR A 96 -7.63 1.99 17.07
N CYS A 97 -8.83 2.52 16.95
CA CYS A 97 -9.44 3.47 17.86
C CYS A 97 -10.78 2.83 18.18
N GLY A 98 -11.11 2.53 19.43
CA GLY A 98 -12.43 1.96 19.67
C GLY A 98 -13.54 3.04 19.63
N GLY A 99 -14.76 2.69 20.05
CA GLY A 99 -15.96 3.55 19.86
C GLY A 99 -16.54 4.32 21.06
N PHE A 100 -16.26 3.97 22.32
CA PHE A 100 -16.87 4.55 23.56
C PHE A 100 -15.84 5.35 24.40
N SER A 101 -16.14 6.10 25.46
CA SER A 101 -15.02 6.55 26.35
C SER A 101 -14.24 5.36 26.95
N ALA A 102 -14.87 4.18 26.98
CA ALA A 102 -14.27 2.87 27.24
C ALA A 102 -13.77 2.13 25.98
N GLU A 103 -14.08 2.60 24.76
CA GLU A 103 -13.57 2.01 23.52
C GLU A 103 -12.88 3.02 22.58
N GLY A 104 -13.38 4.20 22.27
CA GLY A 104 -12.70 5.39 21.73
C GLY A 104 -11.77 6.08 22.71
N GLY A 105 -11.10 5.24 23.51
CA GLY A 105 -9.83 5.58 24.09
C GLY A 105 -8.80 5.98 23.01
N PRO A 106 -7.59 6.33 23.43
CA PRO A 106 -6.55 6.76 22.51
C PRO A 106 -6.37 5.74 21.39
N CYS A 107 -6.32 6.21 20.14
CA CYS A 107 -5.91 5.37 19.03
C CYS A 107 -4.52 4.80 19.35
N THR A 108 -4.34 3.50 19.19
CA THR A 108 -3.06 2.83 19.46
C THR A 108 -2.54 2.14 18.21
N GLY A 109 -1.22 2.10 18.08
CA GLY A 109 -0.54 1.32 17.05
C GLY A 109 -0.60 -0.16 17.38
N LEU A 110 -0.93 -0.99 16.39
CA LEU A 110 -0.98 -2.44 16.52
C LEU A 110 0.42 -3.03 16.34
N SER A 111 0.83 -3.93 17.24
CA SER A 111 2.08 -4.69 17.11
C SER A 111 1.95 -5.91 16.19
N SER A 112 0.72 -6.43 16.03
CA SER A 112 0.40 -7.54 15.14
C SER A 112 -0.90 -7.23 14.40
N TYR A 113 -0.89 -7.44 13.09
CA TYR A 113 -2.01 -7.19 12.20
C TYR A 113 -1.83 -8.04 10.93
N PRO A 114 -2.93 -8.42 10.26
CA PRO A 114 -2.83 -9.09 8.97
C PRO A 114 -2.13 -8.18 7.96
N ASN A 115 -1.18 -8.74 7.23
CA ASN A 115 -0.33 -7.99 6.32
C ASN A 115 -0.01 -8.79 5.06
N ILE A 116 0.50 -8.08 4.06
CA ILE A 116 0.86 -8.61 2.76
C ILE A 116 2.38 -8.62 2.64
N THR A 117 2.94 -9.74 2.23
CA THR A 117 4.36 -9.88 1.89
C THR A 117 4.54 -10.29 0.45
N ILE A 118 5.73 -10.04 -0.11
CA ILE A 118 6.11 -10.52 -1.44
C ILE A 118 7.48 -11.19 -1.37
N SER A 119 7.67 -12.22 -2.20
CA SER A 119 8.93 -12.95 -2.30
C SER A 119 9.86 -12.43 -3.40
N ASP A 120 9.33 -11.71 -4.38
CA ASP A 120 10.06 -11.26 -5.56
C ASP A 120 9.39 -10.03 -6.21
N TYR A 121 10.15 -9.23 -6.93
CA TYR A 121 9.69 -8.11 -7.75
C TYR A 121 10.66 -7.83 -8.90
N GLY A 122 10.18 -7.18 -9.96
CA GLY A 122 11.02 -6.79 -11.08
C GLY A 122 10.28 -5.91 -12.08
N SER A 123 11.00 -5.50 -13.13
CA SER A 123 10.49 -4.64 -14.18
C SER A 123 10.54 -5.38 -15.51
N ILE A 124 9.51 -5.19 -16.34
CA ILE A 124 9.41 -5.73 -17.69
C ILE A 124 9.05 -4.62 -18.67
N SER A 125 9.37 -4.80 -19.94
CA SER A 125 9.02 -3.86 -20.99
C SER A 125 8.69 -4.58 -22.29
N GLY A 126 7.85 -3.95 -23.10
CA GLY A 126 7.39 -4.50 -24.38
C GLY A 126 6.16 -5.41 -24.24
N PRO A 127 5.30 -5.44 -25.28
CA PRO A 127 4.00 -6.11 -25.23
C PRO A 127 4.10 -7.60 -24.92
N ASP A 128 5.07 -8.31 -25.52
CA ASP A 128 5.22 -9.76 -25.33
C ASP A 128 5.59 -10.13 -23.88
N ALA A 129 6.48 -9.36 -23.26
CA ALA A 129 6.86 -9.58 -21.87
C ALA A 129 5.69 -9.27 -20.92
N MET A 130 4.96 -8.19 -21.18
CA MET A 130 3.76 -7.80 -20.42
C MET A 130 2.69 -8.87 -20.50
N MET A 131 2.36 -9.37 -21.70
CA MET A 131 1.37 -10.42 -21.90
C MET A 131 1.74 -11.71 -21.14
N LYS A 132 3.02 -12.13 -21.21
CA LYS A 132 3.50 -13.31 -20.49
C LYS A 132 3.36 -13.16 -18.98
N GLU A 133 3.79 -12.04 -18.41
CA GLU A 133 3.69 -11.81 -16.96
C GLU A 133 2.24 -11.72 -16.50
N ILE A 134 1.38 -10.99 -17.23
CA ILE A 134 -0.04 -10.85 -16.90
C ILE A 134 -0.74 -12.22 -16.92
N PHE A 135 -0.50 -13.01 -17.96
CA PHE A 135 -1.13 -14.31 -18.12
C PHE A 135 -0.73 -15.30 -17.02
N HIS A 136 0.54 -15.33 -16.65
CA HIS A 136 1.05 -16.31 -15.68
C HIS A 136 0.93 -15.88 -14.22
N ARG A 137 1.02 -14.58 -13.93
CA ARG A 137 1.15 -14.06 -12.56
C ARG A 137 0.17 -12.95 -12.20
N GLY A 138 -0.76 -12.60 -13.09
CA GLY A 138 -1.79 -11.60 -12.85
C GLY A 138 -1.34 -10.15 -13.12
N PRO A 139 -2.19 -9.16 -12.79
CA PRO A 139 -2.01 -7.77 -13.18
C PRO A 139 -0.63 -7.19 -12.86
N ILE A 140 -0.17 -6.26 -13.70
CA ILE A 140 1.08 -5.49 -13.52
C ILE A 140 0.75 -4.00 -13.39
N SER A 141 1.69 -3.24 -12.86
CA SER A 141 1.61 -1.78 -12.82
C SER A 141 2.49 -1.17 -13.91
N CYS A 142 1.95 -0.24 -14.68
CA CYS A 142 2.66 0.47 -15.75
C CYS A 142 2.53 1.99 -15.57
N THR A 143 3.51 2.75 -16.06
CA THR A 143 3.38 4.20 -16.21
C THR A 143 2.75 4.53 -17.56
N ILE A 144 2.02 5.63 -17.62
CA ILE A 144 1.43 6.17 -18.85
C ILE A 144 1.56 7.69 -18.84
N ASP A 145 1.81 8.28 -20.00
CA ASP A 145 1.73 9.73 -20.16
C ASP A 145 0.27 10.14 -20.23
N ALA A 146 -0.18 10.96 -19.28
CA ALA A 146 -1.56 11.38 -19.12
C ALA A 146 -1.86 12.71 -19.84
N GLY A 147 -1.06 13.13 -20.82
CA GLY A 147 -1.30 14.37 -21.56
C GLY A 147 -2.66 14.42 -22.28
N PRO A 148 -3.10 15.64 -22.64
CA PRO A 148 -3.77 16.58 -21.74
C PRO A 148 -5.15 16.06 -21.27
N LEU A 149 -5.41 16.22 -19.96
CA LEU A 149 -6.74 16.07 -19.33
C LEU A 149 -7.63 17.29 -19.58
#